data_AF-A0A087VM39-F1
#
_entry.id   AF-A0A087VM39-F1
#
_cell.length_a   1.000
_cell.length_b   1.000
_cell.length_c   1.000
_cell.angle_alpha   90.00
_cell.angle_beta   90.00
_cell.angle_gamma   90.00
#
_symmetry.space_group_name_H-M   'P 1'
#
loop_
_entity.id
_entity.type
_entity.pdbx_description
1 polymer ?
#
loop_
_entity_poly.entity_id
_entity_poly.type
_entity_poly.pdbx_seq_one_letter_code
_entity_poly.pdbx_strand_id
1 'polypeptide(L)' 'QGDSGGPLICNNVIRGITAFGKGKKCGAVDGPGVYTRLTKQYLQWIRKTI' A
#
# COMPACT_ATOMS: atom_id res chain seq x y z
N GLN A 1 -10.97 -2.17 9.54
CA GLN A 1 -9.55 -2.57 9.77
C GLN A 1 -9.44 -4.02 9.36
N GLY A 2 -8.38 -4.38 8.63
CA GLY A 2 -8.20 -5.71 8.04
C GLY A 2 -7.53 -5.67 6.66
N ASP A 3 -7.56 -4.52 5.98
CA ASP A 3 -7.03 -4.38 4.61
C ASP A 3 -5.51 -4.20 4.53
N SER A 4 -4.84 -3.97 5.67
CA SER A 4 -3.39 -3.75 5.74
C SER A 4 -2.64 -4.96 5.18
N GLY A 5 -1.65 -4.71 4.32
CA GLY A 5 -0.94 -5.75 3.56
C GLY A 5 -1.58 -6.09 2.21
N GLY A 6 -2.81 -5.65 1.94
CA GLY A 6 -3.47 -5.85 0.65
C GLY A 6 -2.85 -5.04 -0.50
N PRO A 7 -3.01 -5.47 -1.76
CA PRO A 7 -2.44 -4.79 -2.92
C PRO A 7 -3.27 -3.57 -3.36
N LEU A 8 -2.60 -2.46 -3.67
CA LEU A 8 -3.15 -1.39 -4.48
C LEU A 8 -2.87 -1.68 -5.96
N ILE A 9 -3.94 -1.92 -6.73
CA ILE A 9 -3.86 -2.19 -8.16
C ILE A 9 -4.29 -0.95 -8.94
N CYS A 10 -3.45 -0.47 -9.85
CA CYS A 10 -3.78 0.60 -10.79
C CYS A 10 -3.42 0.17 -12.21
N ASN A 11 -4.39 0.21 -13.12
CA ASN A 11 -4.24 -0.27 -14.51
C ASN A 11 -3.70 -1.72 -14.55
N ASN A 12 -4.29 -2.61 -13.77
CA ASN A 12 -3.89 -4.03 -13.63
C ASN A 12 -2.44 -4.27 -13.16
N VAL A 13 -1.78 -3.27 -12.57
CA VAL A 13 -0.43 -3.40 -12.01
C VAL A 13 -0.45 -3.08 -10.51
N ILE A 14 0.21 -3.91 -9.70
CA ILE A 14 0.41 -3.63 -8.27
C ILE A 14 1.35 -2.42 -8.14
N ARG A 15 0.86 -1.33 -7.55
CA ARG A 15 1.62 -0.09 -7.35
C ARG A 15 2.06 0.10 -5.90
N GLY A 16 1.34 -0.49 -4.97
CA GLY A 16 1.66 -0.36 -3.56
C GLY A 16 0.94 -1.39 -2.69
N ILE A 17 1.26 -1.33 -1.40
CA ILE A 17 0.69 -2.19 -0.36
C ILE A 17 -0.04 -1.30 0.65
N THR A 18 -1.25 -1.67 1.03
CA THR A 18 -2.06 -0.93 2.02
C THR A 18 -1.32 -0.84 3.35
N ALA A 19 -1.05 0.39 3.81
CA ALA A 19 -0.35 0.63 5.06
C ALA A 19 -1.33 1.08 6.15
N PHE A 20 -1.83 2.31 6.07
CA PHE A 20 -2.72 2.89 7.07
C PHE A 20 -3.65 3.95 6.46
N GLY A 21 -4.56 4.45 7.29
CA GLY A 21 -5.38 5.62 7.00
C GLY A 21 -5.53 6.48 8.26
N LYS A 22 -6.44 7.45 8.24
CA LYS A 22 -6.66 8.35 9.36
C LYS A 22 -7.22 7.64 10.61
N GLY A 23 -6.35 7.26 11.55
CA GLY A 23 -6.74 6.78 12.89
C GLY A 23 -7.97 5.85 12.91
N LYS A 24 -8.90 6.07 13.86
CA LYS A 24 -10.15 5.30 14.01
C LYS A 24 -11.17 5.50 12.87
N LYS A 25 -10.81 6.14 11.75
CA LYS A 25 -11.72 6.44 10.62
C LYS A 25 -11.10 6.06 9.27
N CYS A 26 -11.68 5.07 8.61
CA CYS A 26 -11.44 4.80 7.19
C CYS A 26 -12.40 5.65 6.33
N GLY A 27 -12.01 6.01 5.10
CA GLY A 27 -12.87 6.73 4.15
C GLY A 27 -13.09 8.21 4.46
N ALA A 28 -12.29 8.82 5.34
CA ALA A 28 -12.36 10.26 5.61
C ALA A 28 -11.78 11.06 4.43
N VAL A 29 -12.52 12.08 3.97
CA VAL A 29 -12.12 12.93 2.82
C VAL A 29 -10.79 13.64 3.08
N ASP A 30 -10.55 14.06 4.32
CA ASP A 30 -9.33 14.73 4.76
C ASP A 30 -8.25 13.76 5.25
N GLY A 31 -8.42 12.45 5.00
CA GLY A 31 -7.56 11.40 5.50
C GLY A 31 -7.50 10.22 4.53
N PRO A 32 -6.86 10.39 3.36
CA PRO A 32 -6.79 9.35 2.35
C PRO A 32 -6.03 8.11 2.86
N GLY A 33 -6.27 6.98 2.21
CA GLY A 33 -5.46 5.77 2.41
C GLY A 33 -4.01 6.02 2.01
N VAL A 34 -3.09 5.62 2.87
CA VAL A 34 -1.65 5.68 2.64
C VAL A 34 -1.15 4.28 2.30
N TYR A 35 -0.34 4.21 1.24
CA TYR A 35 0.17 2.96 0.68
C TYR A 35 1.69 3.00 0.59
N THR A 36 2.34 1.89 0.90
CA THR A 36 3.78 1.72 0.64
C THR A 36 3.97 1.57 -0.86
N ARG A 37 4.61 2.54 -1.50
CA ARG A 37 4.89 2.51 -2.94
C ARG A 37 5.94 1.45 -3.27
N LEU A 38 5.70 0.62 -4.27
CA LEU A 38 6.69 -0.34 -4.79
C LEU A 38 7.77 0.39 -5.61
N THR A 39 8.77 0.94 -4.91
CA THR A 39 9.94 1.59 -5.52
C THR A 39 10.94 0.54 -6.05
N LYS A 40 11.93 0.99 -6.83
CA LYS A 40 13.03 0.12 -7.29
C LYS A 40 13.74 -0.56 -6.12
N GLN A 41 13.98 0.17 -5.03
CA GLN A 41 14.65 -0.36 -3.83
C GLN A 41 13.83 -1.49 -3.18
N TYR A 42 12.52 -1.29 -3.00
CA TYR A 42 11.66 -2.34 -2.43
C TYR A 42 11.57 -3.56 -3.35
N LEU A 43 11.48 -3.35 -4.67
CA LEU A 43 11.47 -4.46 -5.63
C LEU A 43 12.79 -5.24 -5.63
N GLN A 44 13.93 -4.57 -5.45
CA GLN A 44 15.23 -5.24 -5.28
C GLN A 44 15.28 -6.07 -4.01
N TRP A 45 14.77 -5.54 -2.89
CA TRP A 45 14.68 -6.29 -1.63
C TRP A 45 13.80 -7.53 -1.77
N ILE A 46 12.57 -7.40 -2.32
CA ILE A 46 11.66 -8.54 -2.53
C ILE A 46 12.32 -9.64 -3.36
N ARG A 47 12.97 -9.27 -4.48
CA ARG A 47 13.68 -10.23 -5.36
C ARG A 47 14.92 -10.87 -4.75
N LYS A 48 15.52 -10.25 -3.73
CA LYS A 48 16.67 -10.82 -3.00
C LYS A 48 16.22 -11.81 -1.93
N THR A 49 15.03 -11.62 -1.37
CA THR A 49 14.51 -12.42 -0.25
C THR A 49 13.80 -13.70 -0.72
N ILE A 50 13.20 -13.68 -1.92
CA ILE A 50 12.67 -14.86 -2.61
C ILE A 50 13.80 -15.52 -3.39
#